data_AF-A0A1Y3QEN0-F1
#
_entry.id   AF-A0A1Y3QEN0-F1
#
_cell.length_a   1.000
_cell.length_b   1.000
_cell.length_c   1.000
_cell.angle_alpha   90.00
_cell.angle_beta   90.00
_cell.angle_gamma   90.00
#
_symmetry.space_group_name_H-M   'P 1'
#
loop_
_entity.id
_entity.type
_entity.pdbx_description
1 polymer ?
#
loop_
_entity_poly.entity_id
_entity_poly.type
_entity_poly.pdbx_seq_one_letter_code
_entity_poly.pdbx_strand_id
1 'polypeptide(L)'
;MILLPEAEVLQALKKCKRLAKQDLLASAHTSNPDFWRSQAEARRAMYDRLMALVESEGVEAAYRTAVDEHAALPLVDSPEYSPEVSGKRQALEMFFTILGVQQPAAGEDSQPMVAEATS
;
A
#
# COMPACT_ATOMS: atom_id res chain seq x y z
N MET A 1 5.66 9.60 11.92
CA MET A 1 6.26 8.26 11.86
C MET A 1 6.55 7.82 13.29
N ILE A 2 6.08 6.64 13.67
CA ILE A 2 6.47 5.99 14.91
C ILE A 2 7.58 5.00 14.55
N LEU A 3 8.74 5.12 15.18
CA LEU A 3 9.85 4.21 14.91
C LEU A 3 9.54 2.85 15.56
N LEU A 4 8.93 1.94 14.82
CA LEU A 4 8.76 0.57 15.26
C LEU A 4 10.11 -0.16 15.26
N PRO A 5 10.32 -1.11 16.18
CA PRO A 5 11.47 -2.00 16.12
C PRO A 5 11.51 -2.77 14.79
N GLU A 6 12.71 -2.98 14.25
CA GLU A 6 12.94 -3.70 12.99
C GLU A 6 12.18 -5.05 12.94
N ALA A 7 12.24 -5.82 14.03
CA ALA A 7 11.56 -7.11 14.13
C ALA A 7 10.04 -7.01 13.96
N GLU A 8 9.41 -5.95 14.49
CA GLU A 8 7.97 -5.72 14.36
C GLU A 8 7.60 -5.30 12.94
N VAL A 9 8.41 -4.44 12.32
CA VAL A 9 8.24 -4.04 10.91
C VAL A 9 8.33 -5.26 10.00
N LEU A 10 9.35 -6.11 10.17
CA LEU A 10 9.52 -7.34 9.39
C LEU A 10 8.37 -8.32 9.63
N GLN A 11 7.87 -8.43 10.87
CA GLN A 11 6.71 -9.29 11.16
C GLN A 11 5.45 -8.78 10.46
N ALA A 12 5.21 -7.46 10.45
CA ALA A 12 4.08 -6.86 9.75
C ALA A 12 4.18 -7.06 8.23
N LEU A 13 5.35 -6.81 7.63
CA LEU A 13 5.60 -7.05 6.20
C LEU A 13 5.41 -8.52 5.81
N LYS A 14 5.84 -9.48 6.65
CA LYS A 14 5.59 -10.92 6.44
C LYS A 14 4.09 -11.24 6.40
N LYS A 15 3.28 -10.61 7.26
CA LYS A 15 1.82 -10.76 7.24
C LYS A 15 1.23 -10.20 5.95
N CYS A 16 1.64 -9.00 5.53
CA CYS A 16 1.18 -8.38 4.28
C CYS A 16 1.57 -9.19 3.04
N LYS A 17 2.80 -9.71 2.99
CA LYS A 17 3.24 -10.65 1.94
C LYS A 17 2.37 -11.90 1.87
N ARG A 18 1.97 -12.45 3.02
CA ARG A 18 1.07 -13.61 3.07
C ARG A 18 -0.31 -13.28 2.51
N LEU A 19 -0.86 -12.09 2.82
CA LEU A 19 -2.11 -11.63 2.23
C LEU A 19 -1.98 -11.48 0.71
N ALA A 20 -0.88 -10.91 0.21
CA ALA A 20 -0.64 -10.82 -1.23
C ALA A 20 -0.58 -12.19 -1.93
N LYS A 21 -0.04 -13.22 -1.26
CA LYS A 21 -0.09 -14.60 -1.76
C LYS A 21 -1.50 -15.18 -1.77
N GLN A 22 -2.34 -14.83 -0.80
CA GLN A 22 -3.75 -15.25 -0.81
C GLN A 22 -4.51 -14.59 -1.95
N ASP A 23 -4.27 -13.30 -2.21
CA ASP A 23 -4.88 -12.57 -3.32
C ASP A 23 -4.46 -13.13 -4.68
N LEU A 24 -3.21 -13.60 -4.83
CA LEU A 24 -2.77 -14.32 -6.02
C LEU A 24 -3.63 -15.57 -6.28
N LEU A 25 -3.93 -16.35 -5.25
CA LEU A 25 -4.78 -17.54 -5.39
C LEU A 25 -6.23 -17.15 -5.68
N ALA A 26 -6.74 -16.11 -5.01
CA ALA A 26 -8.09 -15.62 -5.19
C ALA A 26 -8.32 -14.95 -6.56
N SER A 27 -7.25 -14.45 -7.22
CA SER A 27 -7.33 -13.79 -8.53
C SER A 27 -8.06 -14.61 -9.59
N ALA A 28 -7.91 -15.95 -9.55
CA ALA A 28 -8.57 -16.87 -10.48
C ALA A 28 -10.11 -16.83 -10.41
N HIS A 29 -10.68 -16.28 -9.33
CA HIS A 29 -12.12 -16.19 -9.10
C HIS A 29 -12.67 -14.77 -9.27
N THR A 30 -11.90 -13.86 -9.87
CA THR A 30 -12.30 -12.46 -10.11
C THR A 30 -12.76 -12.24 -11.55
N SER A 31 -13.37 -11.09 -11.82
CA SER A 31 -13.81 -10.70 -13.16
C SER A 31 -12.67 -10.37 -14.14
N ASN A 32 -11.45 -10.11 -13.63
CA ASN A 32 -10.26 -9.87 -14.44
C ASN A 32 -9.02 -10.56 -13.81
N PRO A 33 -8.90 -11.89 -13.94
CA PRO A 33 -7.88 -12.67 -13.22
C PRO A 33 -6.44 -12.24 -13.49
N ASP A 34 -6.11 -11.87 -14.73
CA ASP A 34 -4.75 -11.49 -15.10
C ASP A 34 -4.36 -10.16 -14.46
N PHE A 35 -5.27 -9.19 -14.43
CA PHE A 35 -5.07 -7.93 -13.73
C PHE A 35 -4.79 -8.15 -12.24
N TRP A 36 -5.68 -8.88 -11.55
CA TRP A 36 -5.55 -9.08 -10.10
C TRP A 36 -4.33 -9.94 -9.75
N ARG A 37 -3.94 -10.87 -10.63
CA ARG A 37 -2.70 -11.63 -10.49
C ARG A 37 -1.47 -10.74 -10.60
N SER A 38 -1.37 -9.94 -11.67
CA SER A 38 -0.25 -8.99 -11.84
C SER A 38 -0.14 -8.00 -10.68
N GLN A 39 -1.28 -7.50 -10.20
CA GLN A 39 -1.32 -6.56 -9.09
C GLN A 39 -0.82 -7.21 -7.80
N ALA A 40 -1.35 -8.39 -7.45
CA ALA A 40 -0.96 -9.10 -6.25
C ALA A 40 0.51 -9.55 -6.29
N GLU A 41 1.04 -9.93 -7.45
CA GLU A 41 2.45 -10.28 -7.64
C GLU A 41 3.34 -9.05 -7.43
N ALA A 42 3.00 -7.90 -8.04
CA ALA A 42 3.74 -6.66 -7.87
C ALA A 42 3.77 -6.22 -6.40
N ARG A 43 2.63 -6.34 -5.70
CA ARG A 43 2.52 -6.04 -4.27
C ARG A 43 3.39 -6.98 -3.43
N ARG A 44 3.36 -8.30 -3.73
CA ARG A 44 4.20 -9.31 -3.07
C ARG A 44 5.70 -9.02 -3.24
N ALA A 45 6.12 -8.72 -4.46
CA ALA A 45 7.51 -8.42 -4.79
C ALA A 45 7.99 -7.14 -4.10
N MET A 46 7.13 -6.13 -4.00
CA MET A 46 7.47 -4.89 -3.29
C MET A 46 7.64 -5.13 -1.78
N TYR A 47 6.82 -5.98 -1.15
CA TYR A 47 7.07 -6.37 0.25
C TYR A 47 8.39 -7.11 0.43
N ASP A 48 8.79 -7.96 -0.52
CA ASP A 48 10.11 -8.60 -0.48
C ASP A 48 11.26 -7.59 -0.55
N ARG A 49 11.13 -6.59 -1.43
CA ARG A 49 12.11 -5.51 -1.52
C ARG A 49 12.19 -4.68 -0.23
N LEU A 50 11.05 -4.31 0.35
CA LEU A 50 11.00 -3.56 1.61
C LEU A 50 11.60 -4.35 2.77
N MET A 51 11.33 -5.65 2.86
CA MET A 51 11.95 -6.52 3.87
C MET A 51 13.47 -6.54 3.70
N ALA A 52 13.96 -6.71 2.46
CA ALA A 52 15.39 -6.71 2.20
C ALA A 52 16.05 -5.37 2.59
N LEU A 53 15.44 -4.23 2.26
CA LEU A 53 15.92 -2.91 2.65
C LEU A 53 15.97 -2.73 4.17
N VAL A 54 14.93 -3.17 4.88
CA VAL A 54 14.87 -3.10 6.34
C VAL A 54 15.97 -3.95 6.97
N GLU A 55 16.19 -5.17 6.46
CA GLU A 55 17.22 -6.10 6.95
C GLU A 55 18.65 -5.61 6.64
N SER A 56 18.88 -4.96 5.49
CA SER A 56 20.23 -4.55 5.07
C SER A 56 20.63 -3.14 5.52
N GLU A 57 19.68 -2.21 5.59
CA GLU A 57 19.95 -0.78 5.79
C GLU A 57 19.20 -0.19 7.00
N GLY A 58 18.30 -0.96 7.61
CA GLY A 58 17.47 -0.51 8.73
C GLY A 58 16.22 0.24 8.29
N VAL A 59 15.29 0.40 9.24
CA VAL A 59 13.94 0.95 9.01
C VAL A 59 13.96 2.37 8.42
N GLU A 60 14.82 3.24 8.94
CA GLU A 60 14.89 4.64 8.51
C GLU A 60 15.36 4.78 7.05
N ALA A 61 16.37 4.01 6.64
CA ALA A 61 16.86 4.02 5.27
C ALA A 61 15.82 3.43 4.32
N ALA A 62 15.19 2.32 4.71
CA ALA A 62 14.09 1.72 3.96
C ALA A 62 12.91 2.69 3.77
N TYR A 63 12.58 3.49 4.79
CA TYR A 63 11.55 4.53 4.68
C TYR A 63 11.88 5.59 3.63
N ARG A 64 13.10 6.15 3.63
CA ARG A 64 13.51 7.15 2.63
C ARG A 64 13.45 6.58 1.21
N THR A 65 13.98 5.38 1.02
CA THR A 65 13.91 4.68 -0.27
C THR A 65 12.47 4.43 -0.70
N ALA A 66 11.58 4.04 0.21
CA ALA A 66 10.16 3.85 -0.07
C ALA A 66 9.44 5.15 -0.48
N VAL A 67 9.79 6.29 0.14
CA VAL A 67 9.27 7.61 -0.24
C VAL A 67 9.69 7.97 -1.67
N ASP A 68 10.98 7.80 -2.00
CA ASP A 68 11.50 8.11 -3.34
C ASP A 68 10.86 7.21 -4.41
N GLU A 69 10.72 5.91 -4.12
CA GLU A 69 10.05 4.97 -5.01
C GLU A 69 8.58 5.31 -5.21
N HIS A 70 7.87 5.68 -4.14
CA HIS A 70 6.47 6.07 -4.21
C HIS A 70 6.28 7.33 -5.06
N ALA A 71 7.14 8.34 -4.87
CA ALA A 71 7.13 9.58 -5.64
C ALA A 71 7.47 9.37 -7.13
N ALA A 72 8.25 8.33 -7.44
CA ALA A 72 8.60 7.96 -8.81
C ALA A 72 7.51 7.16 -9.55
N LEU A 73 6.45 6.72 -8.86
CA LEU A 73 5.34 6.03 -9.51
C LEU A 73 4.53 7.01 -10.39
N PRO A 74 4.05 6.59 -11.57
CA PRO A 74 3.18 7.42 -12.40
C PRO A 74 1.96 7.94 -11.63
N LEU A 75 1.66 9.24 -11.77
CA LEU A 75 0.53 9.92 -11.10
C LEU A 75 -0.84 9.64 -11.74
N VAL A 76 -0.88 9.05 -12.93
CA VAL A 76 -2.12 8.91 -13.70
C VAL A 76 -2.79 7.58 -13.35
N ASP A 77 -3.71 7.68 -12.38
CA ASP A 77 -4.56 6.61 -11.88
C ASP A 77 -5.83 6.46 -12.71
N SER A 78 -5.77 5.66 -13.76
CA SER A 78 -6.91 4.80 -13.98
C SER A 78 -6.49 3.38 -13.58
N PRO A 79 -7.08 2.80 -12.51
CA PRO A 79 -6.79 1.43 -12.07
C PRO A 79 -6.99 0.40 -13.19
N GLU A 80 -7.53 0.78 -14.34
CA GLU A 80 -7.60 -0.04 -15.55
C GLU A 80 -6.26 -0.23 -16.28
N TYR A 81 -5.20 0.57 -16.05
CA TYR A 81 -4.07 0.64 -17.00
C TYR A 81 -2.69 0.14 -16.52
N SER A 82 -2.47 -0.10 -15.22
CA SER A 82 -1.30 -0.89 -14.80
C SER A 82 -1.50 -1.58 -13.46
N PRO A 83 -1.84 -2.89 -13.46
CA PRO A 83 -1.93 -3.67 -12.24
C PRO A 83 -0.61 -3.64 -11.44
N GLU A 84 0.54 -3.60 -12.12
CA GLU A 84 1.86 -3.57 -11.49
C GLU A 84 2.11 -2.26 -10.72
N VAL A 85 1.76 -1.11 -11.30
CA VAL A 85 1.91 0.19 -10.63
C VAL A 85 0.99 0.25 -9.40
N SER A 86 -0.28 -0.16 -9.53
CA SER A 86 -1.21 -0.16 -8.41
C SER A 86 -0.76 -1.08 -7.27
N GLY A 87 -0.24 -2.27 -7.59
CA GLY A 87 0.27 -3.22 -6.60
C GLY A 87 1.48 -2.68 -5.84
N LYS A 88 2.42 -2.05 -6.55
CA LYS A 88 3.58 -1.39 -5.93
C LYS A 88 3.15 -0.24 -5.02
N ARG A 89 2.26 0.63 -5.50
CA ARG A 89 1.73 1.75 -4.71
C ARG A 89 1.11 1.26 -3.41
N GLN A 90 0.22 0.27 -3.50
CA GLN A 90 -0.46 -0.27 -2.33
C GLN A 90 0.50 -0.89 -1.31
N ALA A 91 1.58 -1.55 -1.75
CA ALA A 91 2.60 -2.07 -0.84
C ALA A 91 3.37 -0.95 -0.11
N LEU A 92 3.72 0.13 -0.82
CA LEU A 92 4.41 1.29 -0.25
C LEU A 92 3.52 2.03 0.76
N GLU A 93 2.25 2.27 0.42
CA GLU A 93 1.27 2.89 1.32
C GLU A 93 1.02 2.05 2.57
N MET A 94 0.95 0.72 2.41
CA MET A 94 0.83 -0.19 3.54
C MET A 94 2.08 -0.15 4.44
N PHE A 95 3.27 -0.01 3.86
CA PHE A 95 4.50 0.16 4.63
C PHE A 95 4.51 1.46 5.43
N PHE A 96 4.07 2.58 4.84
CA PHE A 96 3.89 3.84 5.56
C PHE A 96 2.88 3.70 6.71
N THR A 97 1.80 2.97 6.48
CA THR A 97 0.80 2.66 7.51
C THR A 97 1.41 1.84 8.67
N ILE A 98 2.22 0.82 8.35
CA ILE A 98 2.96 0.03 9.36
C ILE A 98 3.86 0.95 10.20
N LEU A 99 4.54 1.91 9.58
CA LEU A 99 5.42 2.87 10.27
C LEU A 99 4.66 4.01 11.00
N GLY A 100 3.34 3.96 11.06
CA GLY A 100 2.52 5.00 11.70
C GLY A 100 2.67 6.36 11.03
N VAL A 101 2.94 6.40 9.72
CA VAL A 101 2.85 7.62 8.92
C VAL A 101 1.38 7.79 8.56
N GLN A 102 0.67 8.61 9.33
CA GLN A 102 -0.70 8.99 8.97
C GLN A 102 -0.65 9.79 7.67
N GLN A 103 -1.35 9.32 6.63
CA GLN A 103 -1.82 10.23 5.60
C GLN A 103 -2.77 11.22 6.28
N PRO A 104 -2.70 12.53 5.98
CA PRO A 104 -3.73 13.45 6.44
C PRO A 104 -5.06 12.88 5.97
N ALA A 105 -5.98 12.65 6.92
CA ALA A 105 -7.32 12.18 6.62
C ALA A 105 -7.86 13.04 5.46
N ALA A 106 -8.21 12.39 4.35
CA ALA A 106 -8.97 13.06 3.32
C ALA A 106 -10.20 13.64 4.02
N GLY A 107 -10.31 14.97 4.03
CA GLY A 107 -11.11 15.72 4.97
C GLY A 107 -12.50 15.13 5.19
N GLU A 108 -12.79 14.82 6.45
CA GLU A 108 -14.16 14.78 6.96
C GLU A 108 -14.70 16.22 6.95
N ASP A 109 -15.14 16.68 5.78
CA ASP A 109 -15.99 17.86 5.67
C ASP A 109 -17.28 17.44 4.95
N SER A 110 -18.10 16.70 5.69
CA SER A 110 -19.51 16.52 5.39
C SER A 110 -20.29 17.02 6.60
N GLN A 111 -20.33 18.35 6.74
CA GLN A 111 -21.35 18.99 7.57
C GLN A 111 -22.74 18.65 7.00
N PRO A 112 -23.72 18.26 7.82
CA PRO A 112 -25.08 18.09 7.36
C PRO A 112 -25.67 19.48 7.07
N MET A 113 -25.95 19.74 5.79
CA MET A 113 -26.69 20.93 5.38
C MET A 113 -28.15 20.76 5.84
N VAL A 114 -28.52 21.57 6.82
CA VAL A 114 -29.90 21.73 7.32
C VAL A 114 -30.84 22.07 6.16
N ALA A 115 -31.87 21.25 5.97
CA ALA A 115 -33.00 21.61 5.12
C ALA A 115 -34.06 22.26 6.01
N GLU A 116 -34.04 23.60 6.04
CA GLU A 116 -35.25 24.37 6.31
C GLU A 116 -36.26 24.06 5.19
N ALA A 117 -37.44 23.59 5.57
CA ALA A 117 -38.62 23.64 4.71
C ALA A 117 -39.74 24.31 5.51
N THR A 118 -39.89 25.61 5.24
CA THR A 118 -41.06 26.41 5.55
C THR A 118 -42.15 26.08 4.51
N SER A 119 -43.30 25.58 4.98
CA SER A 119 -44.68 25.91 4.57
C SER A 119 -45.65 24.82 5.03
#